data_AF-A0A7J8FQ54-F1
#
_entry.id   AF-A0A7J8FQ54-F1
#
_cell.length_a   1.000
_cell.length_b   1.000
_cell.length_c   1.000
_cell.angle_alpha   90.00
_cell.angle_beta   90.00
_cell.angle_gamma   90.00
#
_symmetry.space_group_name_H-M   'P 1'
#
loop_
_entity.id
_entity.type
_entity.pdbx_description
1 polymer ?
#
loop_
_entity_poly.entity_id
_entity_poly.type
_entity_poly.pdbx_seq_one_letter_code
_entity_poly.pdbx_strand_id
1 'polypeptide(L)'
;MEGPVLTLGLLATLVVCGSWGLNEEERLIRYLFKEKSYNKELRPAARKEDSVEVSLALTLSNLISLKEVEETLTTNVWIEHGWTDSRLQWDAKDFGNISVLRLPPDMLWLPEIVLENNNDGSFQISYSCNVLIYPSGSVYWLPPAIFRSSCPISVTYFPFDWQNCSLKFRERGVGDSAPTSQDQRGPQCPAGQSQPPGHHLLPHHSPQATLLHHQHPGALRAHLLHDQPGLLPAS
;
A
#
# COMPACT_ATOMS: atom_id res chain seq x y z
N MET A 1 -31.92 66.39 -19.09
CA MET A 1 -32.95 65.76 -18.22
C MET A 1 -33.01 64.30 -18.63
N GLU A 2 -31.97 63.52 -18.31
CA GLU A 2 -31.90 62.68 -17.09
C GLU A 2 -33.13 61.74 -17.08
N GLY A 3 -33.17 60.49 -17.53
CA GLY A 3 -32.19 59.43 -17.69
C GLY A 3 -32.83 58.13 -17.14
N PRO A 4 -33.35 57.20 -17.96
CA PRO A 4 -33.78 55.87 -17.48
C PRO A 4 -32.64 54.84 -17.47
N VAL A 5 -31.38 55.28 -17.61
CA VAL A 5 -30.20 54.40 -17.71
C VAL A 5 -29.69 53.94 -16.34
N LEU A 6 -30.05 54.63 -15.26
CA LEU A 6 -29.57 54.32 -13.91
C LEU A 6 -30.26 53.11 -13.26
N THR A 7 -31.47 52.73 -13.70
CA THR A 7 -32.21 51.61 -13.10
C THR A 7 -31.81 50.23 -13.66
N LEU A 8 -31.24 50.17 -14.87
CA LEU A 8 -30.70 48.93 -15.44
C LEU A 8 -29.27 48.61 -14.98
N GLY A 9 -28.49 49.62 -14.58
CA GLY A 9 -27.14 49.42 -14.02
C GLY A 9 -27.14 48.77 -12.63
N LEU A 10 -28.21 48.93 -11.87
CA LEU A 10 -28.33 48.42 -10.49
C LEU A 10 -28.80 46.96 -10.39
N LEU A 11 -29.33 46.39 -11.47
CA LEU A 11 -29.66 44.94 -11.55
C LEU A 11 -28.52 44.10 -12.14
N ALA A 12 -27.55 44.72 -12.82
CA ALA A 12 -26.39 44.01 -13.39
C ALA A 12 -25.26 43.76 -12.37
N THR A 13 -25.21 44.50 -11.25
CA THR A 13 -24.22 44.29 -10.18
C THR A 13 -24.56 43.13 -9.25
N LEU A 14 -25.76 42.55 -9.35
CA LEU A 14 -26.18 41.37 -8.59
C LEU A 14 -25.92 40.04 -9.31
N VAL A 15 -25.35 40.04 -10.52
CA VAL A 15 -25.24 38.84 -11.37
C VAL A 15 -23.90 38.08 -11.24
N VAL A 16 -22.90 38.57 -10.50
CA VAL A 16 -21.66 37.79 -10.30
C VAL A 16 -21.19 37.81 -8.85
N CYS A 17 -22.10 37.49 -7.93
CA CYS A 17 -21.70 36.69 -6.77
C CYS A 17 -22.31 35.31 -6.97
N GLY A 18 -21.86 34.62 -8.03
CA GLY A 18 -21.96 33.17 -8.03
C GLY A 18 -21.25 32.75 -6.75
N SER A 19 -21.98 32.26 -5.76
CA SER A 19 -21.38 31.50 -4.68
C SER A 19 -20.76 30.27 -5.33
N TRP A 20 -19.50 30.39 -5.75
CA TRP A 20 -18.68 29.23 -6.05
C TRP A 20 -18.46 28.57 -4.69
N GLY A 21 -19.39 27.71 -4.29
CA GLY A 21 -19.12 26.68 -3.30
C GLY A 21 -18.08 25.75 -3.90
N LEU A 22 -16.83 26.21 -3.99
CA LEU A 22 -15.73 25.43 -4.49
C LEU A 22 -15.50 24.34 -3.45
N ASN A 23 -15.56 23.08 -3.87
CA ASN A 23 -15.25 21.99 -2.98
C ASN A 23 -13.78 22.13 -2.54
N GLU A 24 -13.56 22.40 -1.26
CA GLU A 24 -12.23 22.59 -0.70
C GLU A 24 -11.35 21.35 -0.88
N GLU A 25 -11.95 20.14 -0.87
CA GLU A 25 -11.24 18.90 -1.20
C GLU A 25 -10.77 18.89 -2.65
N GLU A 26 -11.61 19.34 -3.59
CA GLU A 26 -11.21 19.42 -5.00
C GLU A 26 -10.07 20.43 -5.19
N ARG A 27 -10.12 21.56 -4.48
CA ARG A 27 -9.04 22.55 -4.49
C ARG A 27 -7.75 21.97 -3.94
N LEU A 28 -7.81 21.24 -2.83
CA LEU A 28 -6.66 20.55 -2.23
C LEU A 28 -6.06 19.50 -3.19
N ILE A 29 -6.90 18.69 -3.84
CA ILE A 29 -6.46 17.70 -4.83
C ILE A 29 -5.75 18.39 -6.00
N ARG A 30 -6.32 19.47 -6.55
CA ARG A 30 -5.68 20.22 -7.64
C ARG A 30 -4.33 20.79 -7.20
N TYR A 31 -4.24 21.34 -6.00
CA TYR A 31 -3.00 21.86 -5.42
C TYR A 31 -1.93 20.77 -5.28
N LEU A 32 -2.27 19.63 -4.67
CA LEU A 32 -1.32 18.54 -4.42
C LEU A 32 -0.84 17.86 -5.71
N PHE A 33 -1.73 17.60 -6.68
CA PHE A 33 -1.37 16.80 -7.85
C PHE A 33 -0.97 17.63 -9.07
N LYS A 34 -1.57 18.82 -9.28
CA LYS A 34 -1.26 19.66 -10.44
C LYS A 34 -0.24 20.73 -10.11
N GLU A 35 -0.47 21.54 -9.08
CA GLU A 35 0.40 22.70 -8.78
C GLU A 35 1.76 22.24 -8.23
N LYS A 36 1.78 21.27 -7.31
CA LYS A 36 3.02 20.64 -6.83
C LYS A 36 3.64 19.64 -7.82
N SER A 37 2.99 19.38 -8.96
CA SER A 37 3.46 18.44 -9.99
C SER A 37 3.78 17.05 -9.43
N TYR A 38 2.82 16.44 -8.71
CA TYR A 38 3.02 15.12 -8.11
C TYR A 38 3.19 14.04 -9.18
N ASN A 39 4.25 13.24 -9.05
CA ASN A 39 4.49 12.09 -9.91
C ASN A 39 4.45 10.80 -9.10
N LYS A 40 3.42 9.98 -9.35
CA LYS A 40 3.18 8.71 -8.67
C LYS A 40 4.20 7.61 -9.00
N GLU A 41 4.89 7.73 -10.15
CA GLU A 41 5.91 6.75 -10.56
C GLU A 41 7.22 6.93 -9.77
N LEU A 42 7.34 8.05 -9.04
CA LEU A 42 8.52 8.35 -8.23
C LEU A 42 8.24 8.10 -6.76
N ARG A 43 9.10 7.28 -6.15
CA ARG A 43 9.12 7.05 -4.70
C ARG A 43 9.30 8.36 -3.92
N PRO A 44 8.66 8.52 -2.75
CA PRO A 44 8.71 9.74 -1.94
C PRO A 44 10.01 9.85 -1.13
N ALA A 45 11.14 9.98 -1.82
CA ALA A 45 12.44 10.19 -1.20
C ALA A 45 13.03 11.54 -1.63
N ALA A 46 13.60 12.27 -0.67
CA ALA A 46 14.20 13.58 -0.94
C ALA A 46 15.51 13.45 -1.71
N ARG A 47 16.33 12.45 -1.36
CA ARG A 47 17.58 12.10 -2.04
C ARG A 47 17.53 10.68 -2.59
N LYS A 48 18.45 10.38 -3.50
CA LYS A 48 18.52 9.05 -4.12
C LYS A 48 18.94 7.98 -3.12
N GLU A 49 19.70 8.36 -2.10
CA GLU A 49 20.24 7.48 -1.07
C GLU A 49 19.23 7.21 0.06
N ASP A 50 18.21 8.06 0.20
CA ASP A 50 17.22 7.92 1.25
C ASP A 50 16.29 6.75 0.93
N SER A 51 15.98 5.92 1.93
CA SER A 51 14.97 4.86 1.86
C SER A 51 13.62 5.38 2.35
N VAL A 52 12.52 4.85 1.78
CA VAL A 52 11.17 5.11 2.30
C VAL A 52 10.85 4.03 3.31
N GLU A 53 10.58 4.41 4.56
CA GLU A 53 10.15 3.48 5.59
C GLU A 53 8.65 3.19 5.42
N VAL A 54 8.31 1.91 5.27
CA VAL A 54 6.93 1.43 5.13
C VAL A 54 6.64 0.51 6.31
N SER A 55 5.68 0.88 7.15
CA SER A 55 5.15 0.03 8.21
C SER A 55 4.09 -0.91 7.64
N LEU A 56 4.26 -2.20 7.89
CA LEU A 56 3.31 -3.24 7.52
C LEU A 56 2.75 -3.89 8.79
N ALA A 57 1.43 -3.99 8.90
CA ALA A 57 0.78 -4.82 9.90
C ALA A 57 -0.27 -5.72 9.24
N LEU A 58 -0.53 -6.86 9.85
CA LEU A 58 -1.45 -7.87 9.33
C LEU A 58 -2.46 -8.21 10.41
N THR A 59 -3.73 -8.08 10.05
CA THR A 59 -4.84 -8.50 10.89
C THR A 59 -5.53 -9.68 10.21
N LEU A 60 -5.32 -10.89 10.75
CA LEU A 60 -5.98 -12.10 10.26
C LEU A 60 -7.48 -12.01 10.53
N SER A 61 -8.28 -12.07 9.47
CA SER A 61 -9.74 -12.17 9.59
C SER A 61 -10.14 -13.62 9.84
N ASN A 62 -9.81 -14.50 8.90
CA ASN A 62 -10.18 -15.91 8.94
C ASN A 62 -9.12 -16.77 8.26
N LEU A 63 -8.93 -17.98 8.78
CA LEU A 63 -8.28 -19.07 8.06
C LEU A 63 -9.34 -19.75 7.19
N ILE A 64 -9.20 -19.68 5.87
CA ILE A 64 -10.21 -20.19 4.92
C ILE A 64 -10.06 -21.69 4.73
N SER A 65 -8.84 -22.15 4.47
CA SER A 65 -8.55 -23.57 4.30
C SER A 65 -7.06 -23.85 4.47
N LEU A 66 -6.75 -25.06 4.94
CA LEU A 66 -5.45 -25.68 4.80
C LEU A 66 -5.65 -26.94 3.96
N LYS A 67 -4.95 -27.05 2.84
CA LYS A 67 -4.96 -28.24 2.00
C LYS A 67 -3.63 -28.94 2.16
N GLU A 68 -3.62 -30.05 2.89
CA GLU A 68 -2.37 -30.73 3.27
C GLU A 68 -1.68 -31.34 2.06
N VAL A 69 -2.44 -31.94 1.15
CA VAL A 69 -1.90 -32.56 -0.07
C VAL A 69 -1.30 -31.53 -1.04
N GLU A 70 -1.91 -30.35 -1.11
CA GLU A 70 -1.44 -29.24 -1.95
C GLU A 70 -0.44 -28.33 -1.22
N GLU A 71 -0.12 -28.63 0.05
CA GLU A 71 0.70 -27.80 0.94
C GLU A 71 0.32 -26.31 0.88
N THR A 72 -0.98 -26.03 0.83
CA THR A 72 -1.51 -24.68 0.57
C THR A 72 -2.36 -24.20 1.73
N LEU A 73 -1.95 -23.08 2.33
CA LEU A 73 -2.75 -22.34 3.31
C LEU A 73 -3.45 -21.16 2.61
N THR A 74 -4.76 -21.09 2.75
CA THR A 74 -5.57 -19.95 2.30
C THR A 74 -6.07 -19.12 3.48
N THR A 75 -5.73 -17.83 3.54
CA THR A 75 -6.13 -16.90 4.61
C THR A 75 -6.78 -15.64 4.06
N ASN A 76 -7.79 -15.12 4.77
CA ASN A 76 -8.33 -13.77 4.56
C ASN A 76 -7.71 -12.83 5.61
N VAL A 77 -7.02 -11.78 5.15
CA VAL A 77 -6.30 -10.83 6.00
C VAL A 77 -6.61 -9.39 5.60
N TRP A 78 -6.53 -8.50 6.58
CA TRP A 78 -6.40 -7.07 6.35
C TRP A 78 -4.93 -6.70 6.40
N ILE A 79 -4.45 -5.99 5.37
CA ILE A 79 -3.05 -5.55 5.30
C ILE A 79 -3.02 -4.06 5.57
N GLU A 80 -2.40 -3.65 6.67
CA GLU A 80 -2.22 -2.26 7.04
C GLU A 80 -0.87 -1.78 6.49
N HIS A 81 -0.93 -0.81 5.59
CA HIS A 81 0.23 -0.10 5.07
C HIS A 81 0.25 1.30 5.66
N GLY A 82 1.39 1.70 6.19
CA GLY A 82 1.65 3.05 6.66
C GLY A 82 2.99 3.56 6.12
N TRP A 83 3.01 4.75 5.57
CA TRP A 83 4.24 5.44 5.18
C TRP A 83 4.04 6.94 5.21
N THR A 84 5.10 7.71 5.01
CA THR A 84 5.03 9.18 4.93
C THR A 84 5.52 9.66 3.58
N ASP A 85 4.69 10.44 2.88
CA ASP A 85 5.04 11.13 1.63
C ASP A 85 5.08 12.65 1.90
N SER A 86 6.29 13.21 1.95
CA SER A 86 6.51 14.63 2.22
C SER A 86 5.91 15.55 1.15
N ARG A 87 5.67 15.05 -0.07
CA ARG A 87 5.09 15.83 -1.17
C ARG A 87 3.60 16.07 -0.97
N LEU A 88 2.93 15.16 -0.25
CA LEU A 88 1.49 15.20 0.05
C LEU A 88 1.16 15.98 1.32
N GLN A 89 2.07 16.81 1.83
CA GLN A 89 1.81 17.67 2.99
C GLN A 89 1.01 18.92 2.60
N TRP A 90 0.08 19.35 3.47
CA TRP A 90 -0.64 20.63 3.35
C TRP A 90 -0.94 21.22 4.73
N ASP A 91 -1.18 22.53 4.78
CA ASP A 91 -1.75 23.16 5.97
C ASP A 91 -3.29 23.04 5.92
N ALA A 92 -3.89 22.37 6.89
CA ALA A 92 -5.34 22.18 6.95
C ALA A 92 -6.09 23.53 6.98
N LYS A 93 -5.52 24.58 7.59
CA LYS A 93 -6.16 25.90 7.71
C LYS A 93 -6.41 26.54 6.34
N ASP A 94 -5.52 26.28 5.39
CA ASP A 94 -5.59 26.86 4.06
C ASP A 94 -6.68 26.23 3.20
N PHE A 95 -7.19 25.04 3.55
CA PHE A 95 -8.15 24.26 2.78
C PHE A 95 -9.39 23.88 3.61
N GLY A 96 -9.90 24.80 4.43
CA GLY A 96 -11.16 24.57 5.16
C GLY A 96 -11.05 23.57 6.33
N ASN A 97 -9.86 23.42 6.91
CA ASN A 97 -9.55 22.49 8.01
C ASN A 97 -9.75 21.01 7.67
N ILE A 98 -9.46 20.61 6.42
CA ILE A 98 -9.46 19.20 6.02
C ILE A 98 -8.38 18.43 6.79
N SER A 99 -8.83 17.52 7.67
CA SER A 99 -7.97 16.69 8.53
C SER A 99 -7.60 15.34 7.92
N VAL A 100 -8.35 14.90 6.91
CA VAL A 100 -8.09 13.66 6.17
C VAL A 100 -8.57 13.81 4.74
N LEU A 101 -7.73 13.44 3.79
CA LEU A 101 -8.06 13.36 2.38
C LEU A 101 -8.19 11.90 1.97
N ARG A 102 -9.26 11.53 1.27
CA ARG A 102 -9.50 10.16 0.80
C ARG A 102 -9.33 10.10 -0.70
N LEU A 103 -8.41 9.28 -1.17
CA LEU A 103 -8.14 9.14 -2.60
C LEU A 103 -8.12 7.68 -3.05
N PRO A 104 -8.50 7.41 -4.29
CA PRO A 104 -8.21 6.14 -4.94
C PRO A 104 -6.70 5.83 -4.94
N PRO A 105 -6.31 4.56 -4.73
CA PRO A 105 -4.90 4.15 -4.65
C PRO A 105 -4.10 4.42 -5.93
N ASP A 106 -4.73 4.43 -7.10
CA ASP A 106 -4.11 4.63 -8.41
C ASP A 106 -3.61 6.06 -8.69
N MET A 107 -4.00 7.02 -7.84
CA MET A 107 -3.59 8.43 -7.97
C MET A 107 -2.24 8.74 -7.33
N LEU A 108 -1.75 7.89 -6.42
CA LEU A 108 -0.53 8.15 -5.65
C LEU A 108 0.49 7.01 -5.77
N TRP A 109 1.72 7.28 -5.35
CA TRP A 109 2.73 6.24 -5.23
C TRP A 109 2.32 5.26 -4.12
N LEU A 110 2.44 3.97 -4.39
CA LEU A 110 2.20 2.90 -3.43
C LEU A 110 3.42 1.98 -3.38
N PRO A 111 3.82 1.51 -2.18
CA PRO A 111 4.84 0.48 -2.09
C PRO A 111 4.29 -0.85 -2.66
N GLU A 112 5.04 -1.49 -3.54
CA GLU A 112 4.70 -2.82 -4.02
C GLU A 112 5.23 -3.88 -3.06
N ILE A 113 4.34 -4.45 -2.24
CA ILE A 113 4.66 -5.57 -1.35
C ILE A 113 4.09 -6.86 -1.94
N VAL A 114 4.93 -7.89 -2.02
CA VAL A 114 4.60 -9.20 -2.57
C VAL A 114 4.70 -10.29 -1.52
N LEU A 115 3.83 -11.29 -1.64
CA LEU A 115 3.96 -12.56 -0.93
C LEU A 115 4.99 -13.42 -1.67
N GLU A 116 6.11 -13.71 -1.04
CA GLU A 116 7.21 -14.48 -1.63
C GLU A 116 6.86 -15.96 -1.77
N ASN A 117 6.30 -16.56 -0.72
CA ASN A 117 5.89 -17.97 -0.71
C ASN A 117 4.45 -18.15 -1.23
N ASN A 118 4.11 -17.47 -2.33
CA ASN A 118 2.81 -17.59 -2.96
C ASN A 118 2.74 -18.88 -3.81
N ASN A 119 1.72 -19.71 -3.58
CA ASN A 119 1.56 -20.96 -4.32
C ASN A 119 0.90 -20.75 -5.71
N ASP A 120 0.12 -19.67 -5.86
CA ASP A 120 -0.71 -19.44 -7.05
C ASP A 120 -0.12 -18.44 -8.05
N GLY A 121 1.06 -17.88 -7.77
CA GLY A 121 1.73 -16.87 -8.61
C GLY A 121 1.00 -15.52 -8.74
N SER A 122 -0.27 -15.42 -8.32
CA SER A 122 -1.06 -14.18 -8.32
C SER A 122 -1.27 -13.65 -6.90
N PHE A 123 -0.90 -12.40 -6.68
CA PHE A 123 -1.26 -11.63 -5.48
C PHE A 123 -2.58 -10.94 -5.76
N GLN A 124 -3.63 -11.28 -5.03
CA GLN A 124 -4.96 -10.72 -5.25
C GLN A 124 -5.38 -9.86 -4.06
N ILE A 125 -5.17 -8.54 -4.17
CA ILE A 125 -5.96 -7.57 -3.41
C ILE A 125 -7.40 -7.76 -3.89
N SER A 126 -8.28 -8.21 -3.01
CA SER A 126 -9.65 -8.56 -3.37
C SER A 126 -10.50 -7.32 -3.65
N TYR A 127 -10.12 -6.18 -3.06
CA TYR A 127 -10.78 -4.89 -3.27
C TYR A 127 -9.82 -3.73 -2.99
N SER A 128 -9.72 -2.80 -3.94
CA SER A 128 -8.91 -1.58 -3.79
C SER A 128 -9.68 -0.53 -2.99
N CYS A 129 -9.48 -0.52 -1.68
CA CYS A 129 -9.98 0.53 -0.79
C CYS A 129 -9.29 1.89 -1.08
N ASN A 130 -10.00 2.98 -0.80
CA ASN A 130 -9.40 4.32 -0.78
C ASN A 130 -8.29 4.41 0.27
N VAL A 131 -7.28 5.20 -0.06
CA VAL A 131 -6.17 5.55 0.80
C VAL A 131 -6.54 6.79 1.63
N LEU A 132 -6.15 6.79 2.90
CA LEU A 132 -6.28 7.94 3.78
C LEU A 132 -4.96 8.70 3.83
N ILE A 133 -5.01 10.00 3.61
CA ILE A 133 -3.85 10.88 3.66
C ILE A 133 -4.12 11.94 4.73
N TYR A 134 -3.14 12.20 5.58
CA TYR A 134 -3.20 13.19 6.63
C TYR A 134 -2.36 14.43 6.29
N PRO A 135 -2.65 15.63 6.86
CA PRO A 135 -1.92 16.86 6.58
C PRO A 135 -0.41 16.77 6.81
N SER A 136 0.03 15.89 7.71
CA SER A 136 1.44 15.57 7.99
C SER A 136 2.15 14.88 6.82
N GLY A 137 1.43 14.47 5.78
CA GLY A 137 1.92 13.63 4.70
C GLY A 137 1.93 12.14 5.06
N SER A 138 1.42 11.77 6.23
CA SER A 138 1.23 10.36 6.61
C SER A 138 0.12 9.74 5.77
N VAL A 139 0.39 8.56 5.25
CA VAL A 139 -0.49 7.82 4.35
C VAL A 139 -0.82 6.48 4.98
N TYR A 140 -2.10 6.12 4.97
CA TYR A 140 -2.61 4.89 5.54
C TYR A 140 -3.52 4.17 4.56
N TRP A 141 -3.25 2.89 4.32
CA TRP A 141 -3.98 2.06 3.37
C TRP A 141 -4.26 0.68 3.94
N LEU A 142 -5.53 0.30 3.98
CA LEU A 142 -6.00 -0.96 4.57
C LEU A 142 -6.85 -1.79 3.59
N PRO A 143 -6.25 -2.39 2.55
CA PRO A 143 -6.95 -3.32 1.68
C PRO A 143 -7.17 -4.68 2.35
N PRO A 144 -8.32 -5.34 2.12
CA PRO A 144 -8.48 -6.76 2.37
C PRO A 144 -7.81 -7.58 1.25
N ALA A 145 -7.15 -8.67 1.63
CA ALA A 145 -6.47 -9.57 0.71
C ALA A 145 -6.70 -11.03 1.07
N ILE A 146 -6.72 -11.88 0.04
CA ILE A 146 -6.74 -13.33 0.19
C ILE A 146 -5.38 -13.86 -0.22
N PHE A 147 -4.69 -14.51 0.73
CA PHE A 147 -3.39 -15.13 0.50
C PHE A 147 -3.49 -16.63 0.36
N ARG A 148 -2.76 -17.16 -0.62
CA ARG A 148 -2.54 -18.59 -0.85
C ARG A 148 -1.05 -18.87 -0.74
N SER A 149 -0.61 -19.15 0.47
CA SER A 149 0.80 -19.38 0.76
C SER A 149 1.15 -20.85 0.77
N SER A 150 2.33 -21.19 0.27
CA SER A 150 2.93 -22.51 0.47
C SER A 150 3.23 -22.71 1.95
N CYS A 151 2.70 -23.79 2.52
CA CYS A 151 2.90 -24.20 3.91
C CYS A 151 3.28 -25.69 3.95
N PRO A 152 4.54 -26.02 4.29
CA PRO A 152 4.99 -27.40 4.34
C PRO A 152 4.30 -28.16 5.48
N ILE A 153 3.87 -29.40 5.21
CA ILE A 153 3.09 -30.19 6.14
C ILE A 153 3.94 -31.24 6.85
N SER A 154 3.84 -31.30 8.17
CA SER A 154 4.48 -32.33 8.98
C SER A 154 3.49 -33.40 9.43
N VAL A 155 3.62 -34.63 8.90
CA VAL A 155 2.70 -35.76 9.18
C VAL A 155 3.16 -36.67 10.33
N THR A 156 4.02 -36.19 11.24
CA THR A 156 4.64 -37.04 12.28
C THR A 156 3.63 -37.60 13.29
N TYR A 157 2.57 -36.86 13.60
CA TYR A 157 1.60 -37.19 14.66
C TYR A 157 0.16 -37.28 14.17
N PHE A 158 -0.04 -37.55 12.88
CA PHE A 158 -1.37 -37.61 12.28
C PHE A 158 -2.31 -38.55 13.07
N PRO A 159 -3.56 -38.15 13.39
CA PRO A 159 -4.25 -36.90 13.00
C PRO A 159 -4.20 -35.77 14.06
N PHE A 160 -3.28 -35.82 15.03
CA PHE A 160 -3.13 -34.85 16.13
C PHE A 160 -1.85 -34.02 15.99
N ASP A 161 -1.47 -33.75 14.75
CA ASP A 161 -0.34 -32.94 14.35
C ASP A 161 -0.64 -31.43 14.44
N TRP A 162 0.41 -30.63 14.49
CA TRP A 162 0.36 -29.17 14.46
C TRP A 162 1.12 -28.68 13.24
N GLN A 163 0.61 -27.63 12.60
CA GLN A 163 1.20 -27.07 11.39
C GLN A 163 1.66 -25.63 11.65
N ASN A 164 2.88 -25.32 11.21
CA ASN A 164 3.47 -24.00 11.37
C ASN A 164 3.64 -23.35 9.99
N CYS A 165 2.63 -22.57 9.61
CA CYS A 165 2.62 -21.83 8.36
C CYS A 165 3.07 -20.39 8.57
N SER A 166 3.92 -19.89 7.67
CA SER A 166 4.40 -18.51 7.69
C SER A 166 4.02 -17.78 6.41
N LEU A 167 3.65 -16.50 6.53
CA LEU A 167 3.48 -15.60 5.38
C LEU A 167 4.75 -14.76 5.24
N LYS A 168 5.43 -14.85 4.09
CA LYS A 168 6.69 -14.14 3.83
C LYS A 168 6.45 -12.97 2.89
N PHE A 169 6.66 -11.76 3.38
CA PHE A 169 6.49 -10.54 2.59
C PHE A 169 7.83 -9.97 2.17
N ARG A 170 7.87 -9.43 0.95
CA ARG A 170 9.04 -8.75 0.39
C ARG A 170 8.60 -7.55 -0.42
N GLU A 171 9.41 -6.51 -0.45
CA GLU A 171 9.24 -5.40 -1.40
C GLU A 171 9.62 -5.86 -2.81
N ARG A 172 8.77 -5.59 -3.81
CA ARG A 172 9.14 -5.82 -5.20
C ARG A 172 10.10 -4.72 -5.64
N GLY A 173 11.36 -5.10 -5.89
CA GLY A 173 12.33 -4.21 -6.50
C GLY A 173 12.00 -3.96 -7.97
N VAL A 174 12.32 -2.76 -8.46
CA VAL A 174 12.15 -2.34 -9.88
C VAL A 174 12.94 -3.23 -10.88
N GLY A 175 13.76 -4.17 -10.41
CA GLY A 175 14.48 -5.17 -11.23
C GLY A 175 13.90 -6.59 -11.20
N ASP A 176 12.91 -6.87 -10.35
CA ASP A 176 12.32 -8.21 -10.18
C ASP A 176 11.01 -8.29 -10.99
N SER A 177 11.12 -8.36 -12.32
CA SER A 177 9.98 -8.74 -13.16
C SER A 177 9.60 -10.19 -12.82
N ALA A 178 8.34 -10.41 -12.42
CA ALA A 178 7.80 -11.75 -12.27
C ALA A 178 8.01 -12.53 -13.58
N PRO A 179 8.34 -13.83 -13.54
CA PRO A 179 8.30 -14.66 -14.74
C PRO A 179 6.86 -14.71 -15.22
N THR A 180 6.55 -13.97 -16.28
CA THR A 180 5.25 -13.99 -16.95
C THR A 180 5.01 -15.42 -17.45
N SER A 181 4.05 -16.12 -16.84
CA SER A 181 3.50 -17.36 -17.38
C SER A 181 2.91 -17.08 -18.76
N GLN A 182 3.23 -17.95 -19.71
CA GLN A 182 2.99 -17.76 -21.14
C GLN A 182 1.51 -17.59 -21.56
N ASP A 183 1.36 -16.78 -22.61
CA ASP A 183 0.41 -16.87 -23.73
C ASP A 183 -1.06 -16.42 -23.52
N GLN A 184 -1.34 -15.14 -23.79
CA GLN A 184 -2.39 -14.74 -24.74
C GLN A 184 -1.91 -13.55 -25.60
N ARG A 185 -2.02 -13.72 -26.91
CA ARG A 185 -1.45 -12.88 -27.97
C ARG A 185 -2.34 -11.66 -28.28
N GLY A 186 -1.76 -10.45 -28.22
CA GLY A 186 -2.30 -9.17 -28.70
C GLY A 186 -1.14 -8.19 -29.00
N PRO A 187 -1.28 -7.21 -29.92
CA PRO A 187 -0.18 -6.74 -30.77
C PRO A 187 0.84 -5.85 -30.04
N GLN A 188 2.12 -6.11 -30.33
CA GLN A 188 3.28 -5.32 -29.91
C GLN A 188 3.58 -4.17 -30.89
N CYS A 189 4.23 -3.11 -30.38
CA CYS A 189 5.13 -2.23 -31.15
C CYS A 189 6.43 -1.97 -30.36
N PRO A 190 7.59 -1.69 -31.01
CA PRO A 190 8.85 -2.38 -30.69
C PRO A 190 9.97 -1.59 -29.97
N ALA A 191 10.83 -2.38 -29.33
CA ALA A 191 12.27 -2.31 -29.00
C ALA A 191 13.07 -0.99 -28.81
N GLY A 192 13.85 -0.98 -27.72
CA GLY A 192 15.12 -0.25 -27.59
C GLY A 192 15.98 -0.84 -26.46
N GLN A 193 17.09 -1.51 -26.81
CA GLN A 193 18.05 -2.15 -25.89
C GLN A 193 19.05 -1.13 -25.32
N SER A 194 19.46 -1.30 -24.06
CA SER A 194 20.88 -1.35 -23.65
C SER A 194 21.01 -1.60 -22.15
N GLN A 195 21.94 -2.49 -21.78
CA GLN A 195 22.45 -2.80 -20.43
C GLN A 195 23.97 -2.59 -20.49
N PRO A 196 24.68 -2.26 -19.39
CA PRO A 196 25.51 -3.27 -18.71
C PRO A 196 25.70 -2.96 -17.18
N PRO A 197 26.71 -3.49 -16.43
CA PRO A 197 26.44 -4.55 -15.44
C PRO A 197 26.87 -4.24 -13.98
N GLY A 198 26.28 -4.98 -13.04
CA GLY A 198 26.89 -5.51 -11.82
C GLY A 198 27.18 -4.56 -10.66
N HIS A 199 26.54 -4.78 -9.50
CA HIS A 199 27.21 -4.71 -8.19
C HIS A 199 26.44 -5.50 -7.12
N HIS A 200 27.22 -6.05 -6.19
CA HIS A 200 26.87 -6.98 -5.12
C HIS A 200 25.73 -6.50 -4.21
N LEU A 201 24.78 -7.39 -3.89
CA LEU A 201 23.75 -7.19 -2.87
C LEU A 201 24.19 -7.80 -1.54
N LEU A 202 24.17 -6.99 -0.48
CA LEU A 202 24.23 -7.41 0.92
C LEU A 202 22.82 -7.86 1.39
N PRO A 203 22.72 -8.71 2.44
CA PRO A 203 21.45 -9.32 2.80
C PRO A 203 20.56 -8.36 3.62
N HIS A 204 19.33 -8.17 3.16
CA HIS A 204 18.25 -7.53 3.94
C HIS A 204 17.58 -8.58 4.84
N HIS A 205 17.54 -8.32 6.15
CA HIS A 205 16.72 -9.08 7.09
C HIS A 205 15.23 -8.79 6.84
N SER A 206 14.46 -9.84 6.58
CA SER A 206 13.00 -9.79 6.41
C SER A 206 12.29 -10.03 7.77
N PRO A 207 11.25 -9.25 8.12
CA PRO A 207 10.45 -9.53 9.30
C PRO A 207 9.59 -10.78 9.07
N GLN A 208 9.74 -11.80 9.92
CA GLN A 208 8.91 -13.01 9.88
C GLN A 208 7.71 -12.84 10.82
N ALA A 209 6.50 -13.02 10.29
CA ALA A 209 5.29 -13.14 11.10
C ALA A 209 4.96 -14.63 11.28
N THR A 210 5.15 -15.15 12.50
CA THR A 210 4.80 -16.51 12.87
C THR A 210 3.43 -16.52 13.54
N LEU A 211 2.46 -17.21 12.95
CA LEU A 211 1.15 -17.43 13.55
C LEU A 211 1.19 -18.71 14.38
N LEU A 212 1.20 -18.58 15.71
CA LEU A 212 1.02 -19.69 16.63
C LEU A 212 -0.45 -19.78 17.05
N HIS A 213 -1.10 -20.88 16.71
CA HIS A 213 -2.43 -21.17 17.24
C HIS A 213 -2.29 -21.80 18.64
N HIS A 214 -2.54 -21.02 19.69
CA HIS A 214 -2.84 -21.58 21.01
C HIS A 214 -4.34 -21.69 21.21
N GLN A 215 -4.75 -22.79 21.83
CA GLN A 215 -6.12 -23.22 22.02
C GLN A 215 -6.67 -22.61 23.32
N HIS A 216 -7.29 -21.41 23.24
CA HIS A 216 -8.35 -20.91 24.16
C HIS A 216 -9.02 -19.64 23.56
N PRO A 217 -10.32 -19.37 23.83
CA PRO A 217 -11.11 -18.40 23.08
C PRO A 217 -10.92 -16.97 23.62
N GLY A 218 -10.53 -16.06 22.74
CA GLY A 218 -10.49 -14.61 22.99
C GLY A 218 -9.08 -14.03 22.98
N ALA A 219 -8.78 -13.26 21.93
CA ALA A 219 -7.54 -12.51 21.67
C ALA A 219 -6.30 -13.34 21.26
N LEU A 220 -6.07 -13.46 19.96
CA LEU A 220 -4.76 -13.81 19.39
C LEU A 220 -3.98 -12.52 19.16
N ARG A 221 -2.87 -12.35 19.88
CA ARG A 221 -1.96 -11.21 19.80
C ARG A 221 -0.85 -11.57 18.81
N ALA A 222 -0.74 -10.81 17.71
CA ALA A 222 0.42 -10.88 16.84
C ALA A 222 1.65 -10.35 17.60
N HIS A 223 2.65 -11.20 17.84
CA HIS A 223 3.94 -10.76 18.34
C HIS A 223 4.87 -10.55 17.13
N LEU A 224 5.21 -9.28 16.86
CA LEU A 224 6.35 -8.94 16.02
C LEU A 224 7.62 -9.37 16.79
N LEU A 225 8.31 -10.40 16.30
CA LEU A 225 9.64 -10.74 16.79
C LEU A 225 10.60 -9.64 16.29
N HIS A 226 10.97 -8.73 17.19
CA HIS A 226 12.20 -7.95 17.03
C HIS A 226 13.37 -8.91 17.28
N ASP A 227 14.17 -9.16 16.24
CA ASP A 227 15.46 -9.86 16.38
C ASP A 227 16.35 -9.00 17.30
N GLN A 228 16.65 -9.49 18.51
CA GLN A 228 17.72 -8.91 19.31
C GLN A 228 19.06 -9.44 18.79
N PRO A 229 20.07 -8.59 18.54
CA PRO A 229 21.39 -9.05 18.15
C PRO A 229 22.03 -9.84 19.28
N GLY A 230 22.49 -11.04 18.96
CA GLY A 230 23.04 -12.02 19.90
C GLY A 230 24.23 -11.49 20.71
N LEU A 231 24.16 -11.67 22.02
CA LEU A 231 25.32 -11.69 22.91
C LEU A 231 25.92 -13.11 22.84
N LEU A 232 27.13 -13.21 22.29
CA LEU A 232 28.00 -14.38 22.46
C LEU A 232 28.35 -14.54 23.96
N PRO A 233 28.32 -15.75 24.54
CA PRO A 233 28.95 -15.98 25.83
C PRO A 233 30.47 -16.11 25.62
N ALA A 234 31.23 -15.32 26.38
CA ALA A 234 32.65 -15.57 26.58
C ALA A 234 32.81 -16.76 27.55
N SER A 235 33.61 -17.74 27.15
CA SER A 235 34.26 -18.74 28.02
C SER A 235 35.64 -19.03 27.49
#